data_AF-A0A7S2B931-F1
#
_entry.id   AF-A0A7S2B931-F1
#
_cell.length_a   1.000
_cell.length_b   1.000
_cell.length_c   1.000
_cell.angle_alpha   90.00
_cell.angle_beta   90.00
_cell.angle_gamma   90.00
#
_symmetry.space_group_name_H-M   'P 1'
#
loop_
_entity.id
_entity.type
_entity.pdbx_description
1 polymer ?
#
loop_
_entity_poly.entity_id
_entity_poly.type
_entity_poly.pdbx_seq_one_letter_code
_entity_poly.pdbx_strand_id
1 'polypeptide(L)'
;NVVGGLVTMVFMLTGGFMVDREALKSNPLTEFLLITDPMAYAFEAMMINQFHAAETEDGQPLYYLINTTYCASSFPVISVDGDTILSTFNYATTHKVQKEDL
;
A
#
# COMPACT_ATOMS: atom_id res chain seq x y z
N ASN A 1 -24.71 8.96 -14.91
CA ASN A 1 -24.72 8.64 -13.47
C ASN A 1 -23.60 9.44 -12.80
N VAL A 2 -23.83 10.74 -12.57
CA VAL A 2 -22.77 11.69 -12.15
C VAL A 2 -22.40 11.51 -10.68
N VAL A 3 -23.41 11.23 -9.84
CA VAL A 3 -23.21 11.00 -8.40
C VAL A 3 -22.34 9.77 -8.15
N GLY A 4 -22.60 8.65 -8.84
CA GLY A 4 -21.76 7.46 -8.74
C GLY A 4 -20.31 7.73 -9.15
N GLY A 5 -20.09 8.46 -10.24
CA GLY A 5 -18.74 8.85 -10.67
C GLY A 5 -18.02 9.74 -9.65
N LEU A 6 -18.74 10.65 -9.00
CA LEU A 6 -18.20 11.52 -7.95
C LEU A 6 -17.78 10.70 -6.72
N VAL A 7 -18.60 9.73 -6.30
CA VAL A 7 -18.29 8.83 -5.18
C VAL A 7 -17.05 7.98 -5.50
N THR A 8 -16.97 7.38 -6.69
CA THR A 8 -15.78 6.62 -7.10
C THR A 8 -14.53 7.50 -7.13
N MET A 9 -14.65 8.74 -7.58
CA MET A 9 -13.52 9.66 -7.63
C MET A 9 -13.04 10.05 -6.22
N VAL A 10 -13.96 10.24 -5.27
CA VAL A 10 -13.61 10.48 -3.86
C VAL A 10 -12.88 9.28 -3.27
N PHE A 11 -13.38 8.06 -3.48
CA PHE A 11 -12.70 6.83 -3.03
C PHE A 11 -11.35 6.62 -3.72
N MET A 12 -11.18 7.01 -4.98
CA MET A 12 -9.85 7.02 -5.57
C MET A 12 -8.93 8.00 -4.80
N LEU A 13 -9.35 9.22 -4.53
CA LEU A 13 -8.49 10.18 -3.81
C LEU A 13 -8.12 9.72 -2.39
N THR A 14 -9.01 9.02 -1.70
CA THR A 14 -8.79 8.52 -0.32
C THR A 14 -8.20 7.13 -0.22
N GLY A 15 -8.03 6.43 -1.35
CA GLY A 15 -7.64 5.03 -1.43
C GLY A 15 -6.21 4.68 -0.96
N GLY A 16 -5.48 5.64 -0.38
CA GLY A 16 -4.13 5.44 0.15
C GLY A 16 -3.02 5.36 -0.91
N PHE A 17 -3.34 5.49 -2.20
CA PHE A 17 -2.32 5.53 -3.27
C PHE A 17 -1.81 6.95 -3.56
N MET A 18 -2.65 7.98 -3.38
CA MET A 18 -2.32 9.37 -3.70
C MET A 18 -2.00 10.22 -2.47
N VAL A 19 -2.59 9.89 -1.32
CA VAL A 19 -2.48 10.65 -0.08
C VAL A 19 -2.05 9.72 1.04
N ASP A 20 -1.12 10.18 1.87
CA ASP A 20 -0.67 9.48 3.06
C ASP A 20 -1.86 9.20 4.02
N ARG A 21 -2.04 7.92 4.38
CA ARG A 21 -3.12 7.48 5.27
C ARG A 21 -3.01 8.13 6.65
N GLU A 22 -1.80 8.37 7.15
CA GLU A 22 -1.61 9.01 8.47
C GLU A 22 -2.02 10.49 8.44
N ALA A 23 -1.77 11.19 7.33
CA ALA A 23 -2.23 12.56 7.15
C ALA A 23 -3.76 12.65 7.13
N LEU A 24 -4.45 11.66 6.54
CA LEU A 24 -5.90 11.62 6.50
C LEU A 24 -6.56 11.21 7.83
N LYS A 25 -5.87 10.48 8.70
CA LYS A 25 -6.37 10.18 10.06
C LYS A 25 -6.41 11.41 10.98
N SER A 26 -5.79 12.52 10.59
CA SER A 26 -5.80 13.77 11.39
C SER A 26 -7.18 14.42 11.51
N ASN A 27 -8.14 14.04 10.66
CA ASN A 27 -9.51 14.55 10.68
C ASN A 27 -10.52 13.38 10.71
N PRO A 28 -11.50 13.39 11.64
CA PRO A 28 -12.45 12.28 11.82
C PRO A 28 -13.32 12.00 10.59
N LEU A 29 -13.58 13.01 9.74
CA LEU A 29 -14.34 12.80 8.50
C LEU A 29 -13.56 12.01 7.47
N THR A 30 -12.26 12.29 7.33
CA THR A 30 -11.38 11.60 6.39
C THR A 30 -10.96 10.24 6.91
N GLU A 31 -10.85 10.06 8.23
CA GLU A 31 -10.67 8.75 8.87
C GLU A 31 -11.86 7.82 8.57
N PHE A 32 -13.10 8.31 8.72
CA PHE A 32 -14.29 7.55 8.39
C PHE A 32 -14.33 7.14 6.91
N LEU A 33 -13.97 8.04 6.00
CA LEU A 33 -13.87 7.73 4.58
C LEU A 33 -12.82 6.65 4.33
N LEU A 34 -11.67 6.71 4.98
CA LEU A 34 -10.62 5.69 4.85
C LEU A 34 -11.05 4.30 5.31
N ILE A 35 -11.83 4.22 6.39
CA ILE A 35 -12.35 2.95 6.92
C ILE A 35 -13.48 2.38 6.04
N THR A 36 -14.17 3.22 5.27
CA THR A 36 -15.31 2.80 4.42
C THR A 36 -14.96 2.68 2.95
N ASP A 37 -13.73 3.02 2.56
CA ASP A 37 -13.28 3.02 1.18
C ASP A 37 -12.88 1.61 0.71
N PRO A 38 -13.70 0.96 -0.15
CA PRO A 38 -13.39 -0.39 -0.64
C PRO A 38 -12.15 -0.40 -1.55
N MET A 39 -11.82 0.71 -2.20
CA MET A 39 -10.65 0.80 -3.08
C MET A 39 -9.36 0.80 -2.25
N ALA A 40 -9.38 1.44 -1.08
CA ALA A 40 -8.25 1.40 -0.15
C ALA A 40 -7.91 -0.04 0.27
N TYR A 41 -8.93 -0.83 0.64
CA TYR A 41 -8.75 -2.23 1.02
C TYR A 41 -8.31 -3.12 -0.14
N ALA A 42 -8.93 -2.94 -1.32
CA ALA A 42 -8.54 -3.71 -2.50
C ALA A 42 -7.09 -3.43 -2.89
N PHE A 43 -6.66 -2.16 -2.83
CA PHE A 43 -5.29 -1.77 -3.11
C PHE A 43 -4.31 -2.35 -2.10
N GLU A 44 -4.60 -2.25 -0.79
CA GLU A 44 -3.81 -2.86 0.27
C GLU A 44 -3.65 -4.38 0.08
N ALA A 45 -4.75 -5.09 -0.21
CA ALA A 45 -4.73 -6.52 -0.47
C ALA A 45 -3.89 -6.89 -1.71
N MET A 46 -4.00 -6.12 -2.80
CA MET A 46 -3.20 -6.33 -4.00
C MET A 46 -1.71 -6.09 -3.74
N MET A 47 -1.37 -5.03 -2.98
CA MET A 47 0.00 -4.72 -2.62
C MET A 47 0.60 -5.85 -1.77
N ILE A 48 -0.09 -6.30 -0.74
CA ILE A 48 0.36 -7.43 0.09
C ILE A 48 0.54 -8.67 -0.79
N ASN A 49 -0.44 -9.02 -1.62
CA ASN A 49 -0.34 -10.19 -2.49
C ASN A 49 0.81 -10.13 -3.50
N GLN A 50 1.18 -8.92 -3.96
CA GLN A 50 2.22 -8.74 -4.96
C GLN A 50 3.63 -8.68 -4.37
N PHE A 51 3.78 -8.12 -3.17
CA PHE A 51 5.08 -7.78 -2.60
C PHE A 51 5.43 -8.61 -1.37
N HIS A 52 4.45 -9.06 -0.59
CA HIS A 52 4.74 -9.86 0.60
C HIS A 52 5.29 -11.23 0.21
N ALA A 53 6.46 -11.56 0.75
CA ALA A 53 7.16 -12.82 0.49
C ALA A 53 7.26 -13.18 -1.01
N ALA A 54 7.40 -12.16 -1.87
CA ALA A 54 7.54 -12.39 -3.30
C ALA A 54 8.86 -13.11 -3.60
N GLU A 55 8.77 -14.24 -4.31
CA GLU A 55 9.91 -15.07 -4.68
C GLU A 55 10.01 -15.22 -6.21
N THR A 56 11.23 -15.44 -6.70
CA THR A 56 11.47 -15.85 -8.10
C THR A 56 11.05 -17.31 -8.32
N GLU A 57 10.98 -17.75 -9.58
CA GLU A 57 10.66 -19.16 -9.90
C GLU A 57 11.60 -20.18 -9.23
N ASP A 58 12.81 -19.76 -8.87
CA ASP A 58 13.82 -20.55 -8.17
C ASP A 58 13.72 -20.49 -6.63
N GLY A 59 12.68 -19.86 -6.09
CA GLY A 59 12.45 -19.71 -4.65
C GLY A 59 13.41 -18.74 -3.94
N GLN A 60 13.99 -17.78 -4.68
CA GLN A 60 14.82 -16.72 -4.08
C GLN A 60 13.98 -15.46 -3.82
N PRO A 61 14.24 -14.72 -2.74
CA PRO A 61 13.51 -13.49 -2.45
C PRO A 61 13.69 -12.47 -3.58
N LEU A 62 12.58 -11.85 -4.00
CA LEU A 62 12.56 -10.87 -5.06
C LEU A 62 12.88 -9.48 -4.52
N TYR A 63 13.85 -8.81 -5.15
CA TYR A 63 14.27 -7.46 -4.80
C TYR A 63 13.88 -6.47 -5.89
N TYR A 64 13.51 -5.26 -5.47
CA TYR A 64 13.05 -4.18 -6.31
C TYR A 64 14.05 -3.03 -6.29
N LEU A 65 14.31 -2.45 -7.46
CA LEU A 65 15.23 -1.34 -7.61
C LEU A 65 14.47 -0.01 -7.58
N ILE A 66 14.75 0.81 -6.57
CA ILE A 66 14.24 2.17 -6.48
C ILE A 66 15.27 3.11 -7.10
N ASN A 67 14.89 3.70 -8.23
CA ASN A 67 15.72 4.67 -8.92
C ASN A 67 15.43 6.10 -8.41
N THR A 68 16.28 6.59 -7.50
CA THR A 68 16.18 7.94 -6.95
C THR A 68 16.94 8.99 -7.75
N THR A 69 17.58 8.60 -8.86
CA THR A 69 18.36 9.54 -9.70
C THR A 69 17.49 10.61 -10.35
N TYR A 70 16.16 10.37 -10.43
CA TYR A 70 15.19 11.37 -10.87
C TYR A 70 15.10 12.57 -9.92
N CYS A 71 15.33 12.37 -8.61
CA CYS A 71 15.33 13.44 -7.60
C CYS A 71 16.64 14.22 -7.61
N ALA A 72 17.76 13.52 -7.70
CA ALA A 72 19.10 14.10 -7.88
C ALA A 72 20.03 13.05 -8.48
N SER A 73 20.83 13.43 -9.46
CA SER A 73 21.75 12.53 -10.16
C SER A 73 22.84 11.93 -9.28
N SER A 74 23.08 12.49 -8.08
CA SER A 74 24.03 12.00 -7.09
C SER A 74 23.48 10.91 -6.17
N PHE A 75 22.17 10.62 -6.21
CA PHE A 75 21.59 9.60 -5.34
C PHE A 75 21.80 8.18 -5.89
N PRO A 76 22.11 7.19 -5.01
CA PRO A 76 22.33 5.82 -5.42
C PRO A 76 21.03 5.12 -5.81
N VAL A 77 21.12 4.13 -6.69
CA VAL A 77 20.01 3.17 -6.89
C VAL A 77 20.00 2.21 -5.70
N ILE A 78 18.84 2.06 -5.05
CA ILE A 78 18.69 1.25 -3.84
C ILE A 78 17.91 -0.02 -4.19
N SER A 79 18.38 -1.17 -3.69
CA SER A 79 17.68 -2.45 -3.78
C SER A 79 16.93 -2.70 -2.47
N VAL A 80 15.62 -2.96 -2.55
CA VAL A 80 14.76 -3.22 -1.38
C VAL A 80 13.94 -4.48 -1.59
N ASP A 81 13.62 -5.17 -0.50
CA ASP A 81 12.68 -6.30 -0.47
C ASP A 81 11.23 -5.80 -0.49
N GLY A 82 10.30 -6.71 -0.79
CA GLY A 82 8.88 -6.40 -0.87
C GLY A 82 8.26 -5.93 0.45
N ASP A 83 8.71 -6.45 1.60
CA ASP A 83 8.19 -6.01 2.90
C ASP A 83 8.64 -4.58 3.24
N THR A 84 9.85 -4.19 2.85
CA THR A 84 10.30 -2.79 2.93
C THR A 84 9.43 -1.87 2.08
N ILE A 85 8.99 -2.30 0.88
CA ILE A 85 8.03 -1.54 0.07
C ILE A 85 6.70 -1.38 0.82
N LEU A 86 6.15 -2.46 1.38
CA LEU A 86 4.89 -2.42 2.13
C LEU A 86 4.97 -1.50 3.35
N SER A 87 6.12 -1.48 4.03
CA SER A 87 6.35 -0.60 5.17
C SER A 87 6.29 0.89 4.80
N THR A 88 6.64 1.25 3.57
CA THR A 88 6.55 2.64 3.08
C THR A 88 5.10 3.12 3.02
N PHE A 89 4.15 2.21 2.80
CA PHE A 89 2.71 2.50 2.79
C PHE A 89 2.04 2.28 4.16
N ASN A 90 2.84 2.02 5.20
CA ASN A 90 2.38 1.70 6.54
C ASN A 90 1.43 0.47 6.58
N TYR A 91 1.61 -0.47 5.66
CA TYR A 91 0.90 -1.74 5.70
C TYR A 91 1.60 -2.67 6.68
N ALA A 92 0.90 -3.04 7.75
CA ALA A 92 1.44 -3.95 8.74
C ALA A 92 1.46 -5.38 8.19
N THR A 93 2.66 -5.95 8.02
CA THR A 93 2.85 -7.37 7.68
C THR A 93 2.69 -8.29 8.90
N THR A 94 2.32 -7.75 10.07
CA THR A 94 2.11 -8.56 11.28
C THR A 94 0.82 -9.35 11.16
N HIS A 95 0.92 -10.54 10.58
CA HIS A 95 -0.10 -11.57 10.69
C HIS A 95 -0.30 -11.91 12.17
N LYS A 96 -1.39 -11.43 12.78
CA LYS A 96 -1.98 -12.18 13.89
C LYS A 96 -2.53 -13.46 13.27
N VAL A 97 -1.74 -14.52 13.30
CA VAL A 97 -2.24 -15.88 13.04
C VAL A 97 -3.35 -16.08 14.06
N GLN A 98 -4.60 -15.92 13.62
CA GLN A 98 -5.74 -16.38 14.38
C GLN A 98 -5.58 -17.90 14.36
N LYS A 99 -5.04 -18.47 15.45
CA LYS A 99 -5.11 -19.91 15.66
C LYS A 99 -6.58 -20.27 15.56
N GLU A 100 -6.97 -20.91 14.47
CA GLU A 100 -8.17 -21.72 14.46
C GLU A 100 -7.89 -22.85 15.45
N ASP A 101 -8.40 -22.70 16.67
CA ASP A 101 -8.57 -23.81 17.59
C ASP A 101 -9.69 -24.69 16.99
N LEU A 102 -9.30 -25.74 16.25
CA LEU A 102 -10.13 -26.88 15.86
C LEU A 102 -9.42 -28.18 16.24
#